data_AF-A0A962WFE6-F1
#
_entry.id   AF-A0A962WFE6-F1
#
_cell.length_a   1.000
_cell.length_b   1.000
_cell.length_c   1.000
_cell.angle_alpha   90.00
_cell.angle_beta   90.00
_cell.angle_gamma   90.00
#
_symmetry.space_group_name_H-M   'P 1'
#
loop_
_entity.id
_entity.type
_entity.pdbx_description
1 polymer ?
#
loop_
_entity_poly.entity_id
_entity_poly.type
_entity_poly.pdbx_seq_one_letter_code
_entity_poly.pdbx_strand_id
1 'polypeptide(L)'
;MNRPALKMQPQALRVTVRTGGGAPDDFVLDGISGEYRVGRGTHTSGSGQPVYIDDLGEHIYVDDQYISRNHCRIFWEASEGWLIEDLQSANGTRVNGRPLLGSVEVLDGLTLQMGTTVLTLRPIGPEEGTEVPFAGDLPESAARPEIPDDDTALLESSFAALHPDVAGQAIKRAGSNVGTETSDVTMTADVSDMTVTGFDDEPVQAARGRAKTSWEDTATSIEDLPPGLGRRMVEAGLVSCDEAERLIQSARDHGTTLLRALAETREARFLDGIYRWLAQSHGLEYVDQEDALFERVLQPGWLTQEQAERLDIVGLQGGSDEVFEFATADPFDLVRDDWLAQHHQGPHQAVLAHPAIMHAVLERLRGQAMAGGEELGISIDFSPEQEVQVREHVEAIDVPSMVNYFLHRASVQGASDIHVEPTADLLVIRMRVDGILYEDLSLPMAYQREIISRLKILSGMNVAERRRPQDGRISAVIRGKPIDVRVSTYPTVHGEKVVLRLLDKSGLRPSPEHLGLLDRDLRLVKEKIQTPYGLIMVSGPTGAGKTTTLYSCLGSIDKARRNVLTVEDPVEYQVPGVHQMQVNAKIGLTFASGLRTMLRQDPDVIMVG
;
A
#
# COMPACT_ATOMS: atom_id res chain seq x y z
N MET A 1 -49.27 -17.48 37.81
CA MET A 1 -47.88 -16.94 37.78
C MET A 1 -47.99 -15.44 37.91
N ASN A 2 -47.22 -14.80 38.81
CA ASN A 2 -47.15 -13.34 38.83
C ASN A 2 -46.45 -12.85 37.57
N ARG A 3 -47.08 -11.93 36.82
CA ARG A 3 -46.28 -10.95 36.08
C ARG A 3 -45.67 -10.03 37.13
N PRO A 4 -44.35 -9.80 37.17
CA PRO A 4 -43.82 -8.69 37.94
C PRO A 4 -44.42 -7.39 37.37
N ALA A 5 -44.70 -6.41 38.25
CA ALA A 5 -45.06 -5.08 37.77
C ALA A 5 -43.91 -4.52 36.92
N LEU A 6 -44.22 -3.80 35.85
CA LEU A 6 -43.21 -2.98 35.19
C LEU A 6 -42.71 -1.98 36.24
N LYS A 7 -41.44 -2.10 36.63
CA LYS A 7 -40.74 -0.96 37.20
C LYS A 7 -40.74 0.12 36.13
N MET A 8 -41.36 1.27 36.38
CA MET A 8 -41.05 2.47 35.62
C MET A 8 -39.59 2.81 35.96
N GLN A 9 -38.69 2.35 35.09
CA GLN A 9 -37.28 2.66 35.17
C GLN A 9 -37.03 4.14 34.84
N PRO A 10 -35.91 4.73 35.29
CA PRO A 10 -35.57 6.14 35.07
C PRO A 10 -35.57 6.55 33.59
N GLN A 11 -36.59 7.29 33.16
CA GLN A 11 -36.73 7.85 31.80
C GLN A 11 -35.80 9.05 31.53
N ALA A 12 -34.84 9.32 32.40
CA ALA A 12 -33.87 10.41 32.22
C ALA A 12 -32.47 9.96 32.66
N LEU A 13 -31.44 10.43 31.95
CA LEU A 13 -30.04 10.13 32.23
C LEU A 13 -29.28 11.43 32.45
N ARG A 14 -28.70 11.64 33.63
CA ARG A 14 -27.74 12.73 33.84
C ARG A 14 -26.41 12.35 33.24
N VAL A 15 -25.82 13.28 32.52
CA VAL A 15 -24.51 13.17 31.89
C VAL A 15 -23.63 14.30 32.42
N THR A 16 -22.58 13.94 33.14
CA THR A 16 -21.54 14.86 33.61
C THR A 16 -20.32 14.72 32.72
N VAL A 17 -19.99 15.76 31.96
CA VAL A 17 -18.84 15.81 31.05
C VAL A 17 -17.58 16.21 31.81
N ARG A 18 -16.43 15.59 31.50
CA ARG A 18 -15.10 16.09 31.88
C ARG A 18 -14.13 15.99 30.71
N THR A 19 -13.80 17.12 30.12
CA THR A 19 -12.64 17.27 29.20
C THR A 19 -11.38 17.62 30.01
N GLY A 20 -10.20 17.49 29.40
CA GLY A 20 -8.88 17.47 30.07
C GLY A 20 -8.38 18.78 30.72
N GLY A 21 -9.17 19.37 31.62
CA GLY A 21 -8.82 20.58 32.39
C GLY A 21 -10.01 21.50 32.70
N GLY A 22 -11.18 21.25 32.10
CA GLY A 22 -12.37 22.08 32.26
C GLY A 22 -13.12 21.89 33.58
N ALA A 23 -14.02 22.83 33.87
CA ALA A 23 -15.13 22.58 34.80
C ALA A 23 -16.09 21.54 34.19
N PRO A 24 -16.80 20.73 34.99
CA PRO A 24 -17.77 19.78 34.46
C PRO A 24 -19.03 20.48 33.96
N ASP A 25 -19.44 20.16 32.74
CA ASP A 25 -20.77 20.48 32.20
C ASP A 25 -21.74 19.34 32.53
N ASP A 26 -22.90 19.67 33.10
CA ASP A 26 -23.97 18.72 33.43
C ASP A 26 -25.17 18.95 32.50
N PHE A 27 -25.68 17.88 31.87
CA PHE A 27 -26.96 17.89 31.16
C PHE A 27 -27.78 16.61 31.41
N VAL A 28 -29.02 16.60 30.92
CA VAL A 28 -29.95 15.49 31.09
C VAL A 28 -30.51 15.08 29.73
N LEU A 29 -30.45 13.79 29.43
CA LEU A 29 -31.09 13.16 28.27
C LEU A 29 -32.43 12.57 28.70
N ASP A 30 -33.48 12.69 27.89
CA ASP A 30 -34.72 11.95 28.07
C ASP A 30 -34.72 10.63 27.29
N GLY A 31 -35.44 9.61 27.78
CA GLY A 31 -35.60 8.31 27.13
C GLY A 31 -36.77 8.26 26.13
N ILE A 32 -37.25 9.41 25.62
CA ILE A 32 -38.39 9.53 24.71
C ILE A 32 -37.92 9.71 23.26
N SER A 33 -36.80 10.43 23.04
CA SER A 33 -36.15 10.53 21.72
C SER A 33 -35.55 9.21 21.21
N GLY A 34 -35.20 8.28 22.11
CA GLY A 34 -34.85 6.89 21.79
C GLY A 34 -33.36 6.62 21.57
N GLU A 35 -32.64 7.45 20.81
CA GLU A 35 -31.19 7.29 20.56
C GLU A 35 -30.47 8.65 20.54
N TYR A 36 -29.34 8.74 21.25
CA TYR A 36 -28.41 9.86 21.20
C TYR A 36 -27.07 9.40 20.63
N ARG A 37 -26.56 10.11 19.62
CA ARG A 37 -25.27 9.82 18.98
C ARG A 37 -24.19 10.72 19.52
N VAL A 38 -23.15 10.14 20.12
CA VAL A 38 -21.99 10.91 20.59
C VAL A 38 -20.95 11.00 19.47
N GLY A 39 -20.57 12.22 19.11
CA GLY A 39 -19.71 12.50 17.97
C GLY A 39 -18.80 13.70 18.20
N ARG A 40 -17.75 13.82 17.39
CA ARG A 40 -16.84 14.97 17.45
C ARG A 40 -17.49 16.22 16.86
N GLY A 41 -17.61 17.27 17.67
CA GLY A 41 -18.00 18.61 17.24
C GLY A 41 -16.95 19.25 16.32
N THR A 42 -17.37 20.14 15.43
CA THR A 42 -16.46 20.99 14.63
C THR A 42 -16.68 22.48 14.89
N HIS A 43 -17.55 22.80 15.84
CA HIS A 43 -17.78 24.13 16.35
C HIS A 43 -17.66 24.09 17.87
N THR A 44 -16.86 24.97 18.46
CA THR A 44 -17.25 25.53 19.75
C THR A 44 -18.61 26.18 19.56
N SER A 45 -19.59 25.87 20.39
CA SER A 45 -20.88 26.56 20.41
C SER A 45 -20.68 28.08 20.60
N GLY A 46 -21.72 28.89 20.36
CA GLY A 46 -21.67 30.32 20.68
C GLY A 46 -21.43 30.62 22.18
N SER A 47 -21.60 29.63 23.06
CA SER A 47 -21.28 29.70 24.50
C SER A 47 -19.84 29.28 24.84
N GLY A 48 -19.07 28.73 23.89
CA GLY A 48 -17.70 28.25 24.12
C GLY A 48 -17.59 26.99 24.97
N GLN A 49 -18.67 26.20 25.10
CA GLN A 49 -18.67 24.96 25.88
C GLN A 49 -18.08 23.78 25.08
N PRO A 50 -17.35 22.88 25.75
CA PRO A 50 -16.72 21.72 25.11
C PRO A 50 -17.70 20.61 24.69
N VAL A 51 -18.95 20.66 25.15
CA VAL A 51 -20.04 19.77 24.69
C VAL A 51 -21.31 20.57 24.45
N TYR A 52 -22.03 20.23 23.38
CA TYR A 52 -23.38 20.71 23.11
C TYR A 52 -24.24 19.58 22.52
N ILE A 53 -25.56 19.71 22.65
CA ILE A 53 -26.54 18.88 21.94
C ILE A 53 -27.09 19.72 20.78
N ASP A 54 -27.47 19.10 19.66
CA ASP A 54 -28.10 19.80 18.55
C ASP A 54 -29.56 20.20 18.79
N ASP A 55 -30.08 21.09 17.94
CA ASP A 55 -31.44 21.64 18.03
C ASP A 55 -32.56 20.58 17.90
N LEU A 56 -32.21 19.36 17.49
CA LEU A 56 -33.11 18.20 17.38
C LEU A 56 -33.09 17.30 18.62
N GLY A 57 -32.05 17.38 19.46
CA GLY A 57 -31.89 16.51 20.62
C GLY A 57 -31.39 15.10 20.30
N GLU A 58 -30.78 14.88 19.13
CA GLU A 58 -30.37 13.55 18.63
C GLU A 58 -28.86 13.34 18.65
N HIS A 59 -28.05 14.40 18.57
CA HIS A 59 -26.59 14.32 18.56
C HIS A 59 -25.92 15.12 19.68
N ILE A 60 -25.05 14.44 20.43
CA ILE A 60 -24.17 15.01 21.46
C ILE A 60 -22.80 15.25 20.82
N TYR A 61 -22.45 16.50 20.59
CA TYR A 61 -21.19 16.91 19.98
C TYR A 61 -20.15 17.27 21.05
N VAL A 62 -18.97 16.65 20.95
CA VAL A 62 -17.85 16.83 21.90
C VAL A 62 -16.65 17.43 21.17
N ASP A 63 -16.09 18.52 21.70
CA ASP A 63 -14.86 19.14 21.21
C ASP A 63 -13.61 18.39 21.73
N ASP A 64 -13.39 17.20 21.16
CA ASP A 64 -12.22 16.36 21.41
C ASP A 64 -11.72 15.79 20.08
N GLN A 65 -10.51 16.17 19.67
CA GLN A 65 -9.92 15.77 18.39
C GLN A 65 -9.80 14.25 18.22
N TYR A 66 -9.70 13.49 19.32
CA TYR A 66 -9.55 12.03 19.34
C TYR A 66 -10.91 11.30 19.32
N ILE A 67 -12.03 12.01 19.39
CA ILE A 67 -13.37 11.44 19.21
C ILE A 67 -13.71 11.33 17.70
N SER A 68 -14.54 10.36 17.36
CA SER A 68 -14.98 10.07 15.98
C SER A 68 -16.26 10.85 15.66
N ARG A 69 -16.58 11.12 14.38
CA ARG A 69 -17.83 11.83 14.01
C ARG A 69 -19.10 11.08 14.46
N ASN A 70 -19.08 9.76 14.41
CA ASN A 70 -19.97 8.88 15.17
C ASN A 70 -19.04 7.98 16.00
N HIS A 71 -19.03 8.11 17.32
CA HIS A 71 -18.08 7.38 18.19
C HIS A 71 -18.81 6.30 19.00
N CYS A 72 -19.91 6.66 19.64
CA CYS A 72 -20.83 5.71 20.26
C CYS A 72 -22.28 6.20 20.14
N ARG A 73 -23.24 5.34 20.48
CA ARG A 73 -24.61 5.74 20.77
C ARG A 73 -24.98 5.40 22.21
N ILE A 74 -25.82 6.24 22.81
CA ILE A 74 -26.46 6.05 24.10
C ILE A 74 -27.97 6.02 23.82
N PHE A 75 -28.64 4.90 24.08
CA PHE A 75 -30.03 4.68 23.67
C PHE A 75 -30.86 4.01 24.77
N TRP A 76 -32.19 4.09 24.67
CA TRP A 76 -33.12 3.55 25.65
C TRP A 76 -33.93 2.39 25.09
N GLU A 77 -33.87 1.22 25.74
CA GLU A 77 -34.67 0.05 25.40
C GLU A 77 -35.58 -0.37 26.57
N ALA A 78 -36.88 -0.54 26.29
CA ALA A 78 -37.91 -0.74 27.32
C ALA A 78 -37.77 -2.04 28.16
N SER A 79 -36.95 -2.99 27.72
CA SER A 79 -36.61 -4.22 28.45
C SER A 79 -35.30 -4.17 29.23
N GLU A 80 -34.33 -3.36 28.80
CA GLU A 80 -32.93 -3.40 29.28
C GLU A 80 -32.43 -2.07 29.88
N GLY A 81 -33.18 -0.99 29.71
CA GLY A 81 -32.86 0.33 30.26
C GLY A 81 -32.02 1.17 29.30
N TRP A 82 -31.10 1.97 29.86
CA TRP A 82 -30.14 2.74 29.07
C TRP A 82 -28.99 1.83 28.65
N LEU A 83 -28.64 1.85 27.36
CA LEU A 83 -27.57 1.06 26.74
C LEU A 83 -26.55 1.98 26.05
N ILE A 84 -25.29 1.54 26.01
CA ILE A 84 -24.21 2.18 25.23
C ILE A 84 -23.63 1.17 24.24
N GLU A 85 -23.35 1.59 23.02
CA GLU A 85 -22.67 0.80 21.99
C GLU A 85 -21.64 1.64 21.22
N ASP A 86 -20.45 1.08 20.97
CA ASP A 86 -19.42 1.70 20.14
C ASP A 86 -19.78 1.61 18.65
N LEU A 87 -19.71 2.73 17.93
CA LEU A 87 -20.08 2.83 16.50
C LEU A 87 -18.88 2.61 15.57
N GLN A 88 -18.05 1.61 15.87
CA GLN A 88 -16.79 1.30 15.19
C GLN A 88 -15.79 2.47 15.23
N SER A 89 -15.56 3.00 16.44
CA SER A 89 -14.76 4.20 16.64
C SER A 89 -13.25 3.96 16.47
N ALA A 90 -12.55 4.94 15.88
CA ALA A 90 -11.13 4.83 15.54
C ALA A 90 -10.18 4.62 16.74
N ASN A 91 -10.58 5.06 17.94
CA ASN A 91 -9.77 4.95 19.17
C ASN A 91 -10.40 4.01 20.24
N GLY A 92 -11.60 3.49 19.98
CA GLY A 92 -12.36 2.61 20.89
C GLY A 92 -13.00 3.34 22.08
N THR A 93 -14.32 3.20 22.22
CA THR A 93 -15.05 3.60 23.43
C THR A 93 -14.63 2.72 24.61
N ARG A 94 -14.43 3.31 25.79
CA ARG A 94 -14.08 2.58 27.01
C ARG A 94 -15.11 2.77 28.12
N VAL A 95 -15.62 1.67 28.67
CA VAL A 95 -16.48 1.66 29.85
C VAL A 95 -15.63 1.29 31.08
N ASN A 96 -15.60 2.17 32.08
CA ASN A 96 -14.82 2.00 33.31
C ASN A 96 -13.36 1.59 33.04
N GLY A 97 -12.74 2.25 32.04
CA GLY A 97 -11.36 2.04 31.59
C GLY A 97 -11.14 0.84 30.64
N ARG A 98 -12.09 -0.09 30.54
CA ARG A 98 -12.01 -1.28 29.67
C ARG A 98 -12.63 -1.00 28.29
N PRO A 99 -12.10 -1.55 27.19
CA PRO A 99 -12.73 -1.44 25.88
C PRO A 99 -14.18 -1.97 25.89
N LEU A 100 -15.08 -1.26 25.23
CA LEU A 100 -16.47 -1.68 25.01
C LEU A 100 -16.51 -2.74 23.90
N LEU A 101 -17.19 -3.87 24.15
CA LEU A 101 -17.31 -5.00 23.21
C LEU A 101 -18.78 -5.43 23.16
N GLY A 102 -19.53 -4.88 22.19
CA GLY A 102 -20.99 -4.96 22.15
C GLY A 102 -21.68 -3.88 22.99
N SER A 103 -22.96 -4.07 23.29
CA SER A 103 -23.76 -3.15 24.11
C SER A 103 -23.56 -3.39 25.62
N VAL A 104 -23.68 -2.34 26.43
CA VAL A 104 -23.58 -2.40 27.91
C VAL A 104 -24.63 -1.50 28.58
N GLU A 105 -25.27 -2.02 29.64
CA GLU A 105 -26.24 -1.32 30.50
C GLU A 105 -25.61 -0.16 31.29
N VAL A 106 -26.29 0.99 31.35
CA VAL A 106 -25.85 2.18 32.09
C VAL A 106 -26.29 2.11 33.55
N LEU A 107 -25.35 1.71 34.41
CA LEU A 107 -25.50 1.74 35.87
C LEU A 107 -25.08 3.10 36.46
N ASP A 108 -25.58 3.43 37.66
CA ASP A 108 -25.24 4.69 38.35
C ASP A 108 -23.71 4.81 38.58
N GLY A 109 -23.12 5.90 38.06
CA GLY A 109 -21.69 6.18 38.16
C GLY A 109 -20.82 5.50 37.09
N LEU A 110 -21.43 4.91 36.05
CA LEU A 110 -20.68 4.36 34.92
C LEU A 110 -19.91 5.48 34.21
N THR A 111 -18.60 5.25 34.00
CA THR A 111 -17.72 6.17 33.28
C THR A 111 -17.48 5.70 31.85
N LEU A 112 -17.69 6.60 30.89
CA LEU A 112 -17.49 6.40 29.47
C LEU A 112 -16.36 7.29 28.99
N GLN A 113 -15.20 6.71 28.70
CA GLN A 113 -14.04 7.43 28.15
C GLN A 113 -13.99 7.29 26.64
N MET A 114 -13.82 8.42 25.96
CA MET A 114 -13.72 8.55 24.51
C MET A 114 -12.64 9.61 24.22
N GLY A 115 -11.53 9.20 23.60
CA GLY A 115 -10.38 10.10 23.46
C GLY A 115 -9.84 10.57 24.82
N THR A 116 -9.77 11.89 25.02
CA THR A 116 -9.39 12.53 26.29
C THR A 116 -10.59 12.86 27.19
N THR A 117 -11.81 12.73 26.67
CA THR A 117 -13.05 13.07 27.38
C THR A 117 -13.57 11.89 28.18
N VAL A 118 -14.10 12.17 29.38
CA VAL A 118 -14.84 11.20 30.20
C VAL A 118 -16.24 11.73 30.47
N LEU A 119 -17.27 10.98 30.09
CA LEU A 119 -18.63 11.18 30.57
C LEU A 119 -18.86 10.31 31.80
N THR A 120 -19.51 10.85 32.83
CA THR A 120 -20.08 10.07 33.93
C THR A 120 -21.59 10.03 33.76
N LEU A 121 -22.16 8.82 33.73
CA LEU A 121 -23.56 8.59 33.39
C LEU A 121 -24.33 8.11 34.63
N ARG A 122 -25.51 8.71 34.87
CA ARG A 122 -26.31 8.46 36.06
C ARG A 122 -27.81 8.47 35.75
N PRO A 123 -28.50 7.31 35.75
CA PRO A 123 -29.95 7.26 35.56
C PRO A 123 -30.69 8.00 36.70
N ILE A 124 -31.57 8.94 36.34
CA ILE A 124 -32.28 9.81 37.29
C ILE A 124 -33.61 9.18 37.68
N GLY A 125 -33.75 8.79 38.95
CA GLY A 125 -35.00 8.25 39.48
C GLY A 125 -36.19 9.22 39.33
N PRO A 126 -37.44 8.72 39.24
CA PRO A 126 -38.62 9.51 38.86
C PRO A 126 -39.05 10.61 39.86
N GLU A 127 -38.29 10.87 40.92
CA GLU A 127 -38.55 11.94 41.90
C GLU A 127 -37.57 13.13 41.79
N GLU A 128 -36.47 13.03 41.02
CA GLU A 128 -35.46 14.11 40.85
C GLU A 128 -35.64 14.94 39.56
N GLY A 129 -36.58 14.58 38.68
CA GLY A 129 -36.73 15.16 37.34
C GLY A 129 -37.68 16.36 37.25
N THR A 130 -37.42 17.48 37.94
CA THR A 130 -38.24 18.71 37.74
C THR A 130 -37.49 20.02 38.04
N GLU A 131 -36.78 20.59 37.06
CA GLU A 131 -36.61 22.04 36.93
C GLU A 131 -36.12 22.42 35.51
N VAL A 132 -36.95 23.10 34.72
CA VAL A 132 -36.59 23.69 33.42
C VAL A 132 -37.29 25.06 33.28
N PRO A 133 -36.57 26.19 33.26
CA PRO A 133 -37.16 27.51 33.09
C PRO A 133 -37.38 27.85 31.61
N PHE A 134 -38.64 27.83 31.16
CA PHE A 134 -39.02 28.21 29.80
C PHE A 134 -39.36 29.71 29.68
N ALA A 135 -38.58 30.47 28.90
CA ALA A 135 -38.90 31.83 28.43
C ALA A 135 -37.95 32.23 27.28
N GLY A 136 -38.38 32.88 26.19
CA GLY A 136 -39.75 33.19 25.77
C GLY A 136 -39.79 34.03 24.47
N ASP A 137 -40.82 33.80 23.65
CA ASP A 137 -41.35 34.59 22.51
C ASP A 137 -40.47 34.95 21.28
N LEU A 138 -41.13 34.86 20.11
CA LEU A 138 -40.67 35.32 18.79
C LEU A 138 -41.21 36.74 18.47
N PRO A 139 -40.50 37.53 17.66
CA PRO A 139 -41.10 38.63 16.91
C PRO A 139 -40.96 38.49 15.38
N GLU A 140 -41.98 38.96 14.64
CA GLU A 140 -41.96 39.07 13.17
C GLU A 140 -41.47 40.45 12.67
N SER A 141 -41.07 40.48 11.40
CA SER A 141 -41.29 41.60 10.44
C SER A 141 -40.40 42.86 10.46
N ALA A 142 -39.68 43.02 9.33
CA ALA A 142 -39.44 44.25 8.55
C ALA A 142 -38.88 45.54 9.18
N ALA A 143 -37.63 45.89 8.79
CA ALA A 143 -37.30 47.19 8.18
C ALA A 143 -35.92 47.23 7.46
N ARG A 144 -35.81 48.11 6.46
CA ARG A 144 -34.59 48.77 5.91
C ARG A 144 -34.67 50.27 6.31
N PRO A 145 -33.68 51.16 6.09
CA PRO A 145 -32.41 51.06 5.33
C PRO A 145 -31.17 51.08 6.30
N GLU A 146 -29.97 51.66 6.15
CA GLU A 146 -29.30 52.67 5.27
C GLU A 146 -27.80 52.32 5.03
N ILE A 147 -27.12 53.13 4.20
CA ILE A 147 -25.66 53.11 3.89
C ILE A 147 -25.16 54.57 3.91
N PRO A 148 -23.99 54.85 4.50
CA PRO A 148 -22.90 55.60 3.82
C PRO A 148 -21.64 54.71 3.64
N ASP A 149 -20.85 54.73 2.57
CA ASP A 149 -20.17 55.85 1.86
C ASP A 149 -19.11 56.54 2.76
N ASP A 150 -17.84 56.81 2.42
CA ASP A 150 -16.94 56.48 1.28
C ASP A 150 -15.49 56.91 1.75
N ASP A 151 -14.32 56.50 1.23
CA ASP A 151 -13.83 55.40 0.36
C ASP A 151 -12.28 55.33 0.50
N THR A 152 -11.61 54.36 -0.14
CA THR A 152 -10.18 54.27 -0.51
C THR A 152 -9.12 53.70 0.46
N ALA A 153 -8.09 53.10 -0.17
CA ALA A 153 -6.72 52.86 0.30
C ALA A 153 -6.47 51.91 1.49
N LEU A 154 -5.41 51.10 1.54
CA LEU A 154 -4.48 50.43 0.61
C LEU A 154 -3.43 49.74 1.52
N LEU A 155 -2.63 48.82 0.96
CA LEU A 155 -1.47 48.25 1.67
C LEU A 155 -0.35 49.30 1.80
N GLU A 156 0.36 49.30 2.94
CA GLU A 156 1.83 49.05 3.05
C GLU A 156 2.49 49.71 4.28
N SER A 157 3.54 49.05 4.80
CA SER A 157 4.60 49.61 5.68
C SER A 157 4.18 49.95 7.14
N SER A 158 5.08 50.02 8.14
CA SER A 158 6.51 49.70 8.14
C SER A 158 7.09 49.33 9.53
N PHE A 159 8.29 48.74 9.47
CA PHE A 159 9.42 48.63 10.42
C PHE A 159 9.49 49.39 11.78
N ALA A 160 10.42 48.87 12.61
CA ALA A 160 11.05 49.44 13.84
C ALA A 160 10.34 49.11 15.19
N ALA A 161 11.03 48.86 16.31
CA ALA A 161 12.44 48.55 16.64
C ALA A 161 12.47 47.88 18.05
N LEU A 162 13.39 46.98 18.45
CA LEU A 162 14.76 47.22 19.00
C LEU A 162 14.82 48.48 19.90
N HIS A 163 15.37 48.52 21.13
CA HIS A 163 16.22 47.66 22.00
C HIS A 163 15.94 48.16 23.47
N PRO A 164 16.76 47.99 24.54
CA PRO A 164 17.84 47.06 24.89
C PRO A 164 17.57 46.32 26.24
N ASP A 165 18.48 45.64 26.97
CA ASP A 165 19.93 45.32 26.90
C ASP A 165 20.15 43.87 27.49
N VAL A 166 21.25 43.32 28.03
CA VAL A 166 22.56 43.78 28.57
C VAL A 166 23.68 42.80 28.15
N ALA A 167 24.94 43.25 28.19
CA ALA A 167 26.18 42.47 28.00
C ALA A 167 26.46 41.36 29.04
N GLY A 168 27.40 40.42 28.83
CA GLY A 168 28.20 40.13 27.63
C GLY A 168 29.68 39.74 27.91
N GLN A 169 30.40 39.34 26.84
CA GLN A 169 31.87 39.09 26.69
C GLN A 169 32.47 37.94 27.56
N ALA A 170 33.22 36.92 27.09
CA ALA A 170 34.14 36.64 25.95
C ALA A 170 35.66 36.80 26.25
N ILE A 171 36.47 35.76 26.00
CA ILE A 171 37.93 35.79 25.69
C ILE A 171 38.47 34.40 25.23
N LYS A 172 39.61 34.37 24.51
CA LYS A 172 40.23 33.18 23.84
C LYS A 172 41.30 32.44 24.65
N ARG A 173 41.52 31.15 24.34
CA ARG A 173 42.78 30.35 24.18
C ARG A 173 42.38 28.95 23.62
N ALA A 174 42.98 28.33 22.60
CA ALA A 174 44.38 27.89 22.35
C ALA A 174 44.84 26.74 23.29
N GLY A 175 45.26 25.54 22.82
CA GLY A 175 45.27 24.95 21.45
C GLY A 175 46.12 23.65 21.33
N SER A 176 46.37 23.18 20.09
CA SER A 176 47.50 22.31 19.60
C SER A 176 47.57 20.76 19.83
N ASN A 177 48.28 20.11 18.88
CA ASN A 177 48.73 18.69 18.75
C ASN A 177 47.68 17.66 18.24
N VAL A 178 47.91 16.72 17.28
CA VAL A 178 49.08 15.95 16.72
C VAL A 178 49.49 14.74 17.59
N GLY A 179 49.61 13.49 17.10
CA GLY A 179 49.29 12.89 15.78
C GLY A 179 49.80 11.41 15.63
N THR A 180 49.63 10.84 14.41
CA THR A 180 50.45 9.77 13.74
C THR A 180 50.53 8.29 14.22
N GLU A 181 50.83 7.40 13.24
CA GLU A 181 51.25 5.96 13.29
C GLU A 181 50.18 4.92 13.73
N THR A 182 49.90 3.74 13.13
CA THR A 182 50.52 2.73 12.21
C THR A 182 51.30 1.57 12.86
N SER A 183 50.82 0.33 12.68
CA SER A 183 51.62 -0.91 12.80
C SER A 183 50.92 -2.14 12.19
N ASP A 184 51.54 -2.82 11.24
CA ASP A 184 51.14 -4.15 10.74
C ASP A 184 51.60 -5.28 11.67
N VAL A 185 50.95 -6.45 11.58
CA VAL A 185 51.54 -7.74 11.99
C VAL A 185 51.12 -8.82 10.99
N THR A 186 52.09 -9.47 10.37
CA THR A 186 51.91 -10.65 9.51
C THR A 186 52.57 -11.86 10.17
N MET A 187 51.98 -13.05 10.07
CA MET A 187 52.69 -14.31 10.30
C MET A 187 52.33 -15.35 9.24
N THR A 188 53.37 -16.03 8.76
CA THR A 188 53.33 -17.06 7.71
C THR A 188 53.62 -18.43 8.31
N ALA A 189 52.98 -19.48 7.78
CA ALA A 189 53.41 -20.87 7.93
C ALA A 189 53.27 -21.59 6.58
N ASP A 190 54.19 -22.50 6.31
CA ASP A 190 54.40 -23.23 5.05
C ASP A 190 53.98 -24.72 5.21
N VAL A 191 54.14 -25.53 4.16
CA VAL A 191 54.24 -27.02 4.06
C VAL A 191 53.39 -27.64 2.93
N SER A 192 53.83 -27.36 1.70
CA SER A 192 54.21 -28.33 0.65
C SER A 192 53.51 -29.70 0.46
N ASP A 193 52.95 -29.87 -0.75
CA ASP A 193 53.15 -30.97 -1.73
C ASP A 193 52.70 -32.42 -1.42
N MET A 194 51.77 -32.93 -2.24
CA MET A 194 51.71 -34.34 -2.67
C MET A 194 51.15 -34.50 -4.10
N THR A 195 51.98 -34.96 -5.03
CA THR A 195 51.59 -35.29 -6.42
C THR A 195 51.04 -36.72 -6.56
N VAL A 196 49.98 -36.92 -7.36
CA VAL A 196 49.58 -38.23 -7.91
C VAL A 196 49.28 -38.10 -9.41
N THR A 197 49.53 -39.17 -10.17
CA THR A 197 49.74 -39.15 -11.63
C THR A 197 48.51 -39.51 -12.47
N GLY A 198 48.23 -38.67 -13.48
CA GLY A 198 48.08 -39.07 -14.89
C GLY A 198 46.84 -39.87 -15.35
N PHE A 199 46.22 -39.37 -16.42
CA PHE A 199 45.61 -40.15 -17.50
C PHE A 199 45.75 -39.38 -18.82
N ASP A 200 45.75 -40.07 -19.96
CA ASP A 200 46.27 -39.58 -21.24
C ASP A 200 45.35 -38.63 -22.04
N ASP A 201 45.98 -37.75 -22.84
CA ASP A 201 45.37 -36.94 -23.90
C ASP A 201 44.97 -37.77 -25.14
N GLU A 202 43.89 -37.37 -25.83
CA GLU A 202 43.89 -37.01 -27.26
C GLU A 202 42.53 -36.37 -27.67
N PRO A 203 42.45 -35.53 -28.73
CA PRO A 203 41.66 -34.30 -28.61
C PRO A 203 40.52 -34.08 -29.62
N VAL A 204 39.71 -33.06 -29.37
CA VAL A 204 38.85 -32.40 -30.37
C VAL A 204 39.37 -30.98 -30.66
N GLN A 205 40.22 -30.82 -31.68
CA GLN A 205 40.65 -29.50 -32.15
C GLN A 205 39.70 -28.93 -33.22
N ALA A 206 39.02 -27.81 -32.92
CA ALA A 206 38.20 -27.10 -33.92
C ALA A 206 38.09 -25.56 -33.76
N ALA A 207 39.00 -24.88 -33.04
CA ALA A 207 39.00 -23.41 -32.96
C ALA A 207 40.38 -22.77 -32.70
N ARG A 208 41.12 -22.38 -33.75
CA ARG A 208 42.35 -21.57 -33.63
C ARG A 208 42.45 -20.45 -34.68
N GLY A 209 41.77 -19.33 -34.41
CA GLY A 209 42.00 -18.03 -35.07
C GLY A 209 42.75 -17.09 -34.12
N ARG A 210 43.94 -16.61 -34.52
CA ARG A 210 44.90 -15.96 -33.59
C ARG A 210 44.48 -14.55 -33.12
N ALA A 211 44.59 -14.35 -31.81
CA ALA A 211 45.36 -13.22 -31.26
C ALA A 211 46.24 -13.76 -30.11
N LYS A 212 47.51 -13.35 -30.02
CA LYS A 212 48.43 -13.72 -28.92
C LYS A 212 48.56 -12.55 -27.95
N THR A 213 48.18 -12.76 -26.70
CA THR A 213 48.79 -12.13 -25.52
C THR A 213 49.19 -13.26 -24.58
N SER A 214 50.43 -13.25 -24.10
CA SER A 214 51.02 -14.35 -23.33
C SER A 214 50.57 -14.28 -21.87
N TRP A 215 49.98 -15.38 -21.41
CA TRP A 215 49.77 -15.68 -19.99
C TRP A 215 50.54 -16.97 -19.66
N GLU A 216 51.85 -16.88 -19.85
CA GLU A 216 52.84 -17.82 -19.28
C GLU A 216 53.41 -17.12 -18.03
N ASP A 217 53.82 -17.88 -17.01
CA ASP A 217 54.33 -17.42 -15.70
C ASP A 217 53.34 -16.82 -14.68
N THR A 218 52.35 -17.61 -14.26
CA THR A 218 52.09 -17.81 -12.82
C THR A 218 51.81 -19.28 -12.55
N ALA A 219 52.66 -19.93 -11.74
CA ALA A 219 52.43 -21.30 -11.28
C ALA A 219 51.51 -21.28 -10.04
N THR A 220 50.22 -21.54 -10.25
CA THR A 220 49.24 -21.78 -9.17
C THR A 220 49.47 -23.18 -8.60
N SER A 221 49.73 -23.32 -7.30
CA SER A 221 49.80 -24.64 -6.67
C SER A 221 48.40 -25.25 -6.60
N ILE A 222 48.31 -26.59 -6.53
CA ILE A 222 47.02 -27.31 -6.46
C ILE A 222 46.20 -26.93 -5.21
N GLU A 223 46.86 -26.36 -4.20
CA GLU A 223 46.33 -25.89 -2.92
C GLU A 223 45.76 -24.45 -2.99
N ASP A 224 46.17 -23.64 -3.99
CA ASP A 224 45.70 -22.26 -4.18
C ASP A 224 44.36 -22.19 -4.97
N LEU A 225 43.84 -23.33 -5.44
CA LEU A 225 42.66 -23.36 -6.32
C LEU A 225 41.33 -23.28 -5.51
N PRO A 226 40.44 -22.31 -5.82
CA PRO A 226 39.21 -22.09 -5.05
C PRO A 226 38.24 -23.28 -5.16
N PRO A 227 37.61 -23.75 -4.07
CA PRO A 227 36.99 -25.07 -4.01
C PRO A 227 35.73 -25.26 -4.88
N GLY A 228 35.38 -26.53 -5.13
CA GLY A 228 34.10 -26.94 -5.70
C GLY A 228 33.97 -26.66 -7.21
N LEU A 229 32.87 -26.00 -7.60
CA LEU A 229 32.63 -25.66 -9.01
C LEU A 229 33.61 -24.60 -9.54
N GLY A 230 34.06 -23.67 -8.68
CA GLY A 230 35.06 -22.65 -9.05
C GLY A 230 36.36 -23.28 -9.54
N ARG A 231 36.89 -24.26 -8.80
CA ARG A 231 38.08 -25.05 -9.18
C ARG A 231 37.96 -25.59 -10.60
N ARG A 232 36.87 -26.29 -10.88
CA ARG A 232 36.64 -26.96 -12.18
C ARG A 232 36.51 -25.96 -13.33
N MET A 233 36.00 -24.75 -13.08
CA MET A 233 35.96 -23.67 -14.08
C MET A 233 37.34 -23.04 -14.35
N VAL A 234 38.21 -22.95 -13.34
CA VAL A 234 39.61 -22.52 -13.51
C VAL A 234 40.43 -23.59 -14.23
N GLU A 235 40.30 -24.87 -13.83
CA GLU A 235 40.95 -26.02 -14.48
C GLU A 235 40.51 -26.17 -15.96
N ALA A 236 39.26 -25.82 -16.29
CA ALA A 236 38.74 -25.78 -17.66
C ALA A 236 39.13 -24.51 -18.45
N GLY A 237 39.84 -23.55 -17.84
CA GLY A 237 40.27 -22.30 -18.49
C GLY A 237 39.14 -21.31 -18.80
N LEU A 238 38.00 -21.40 -18.10
CA LEU A 238 36.80 -20.59 -18.35
C LEU A 238 36.81 -19.23 -17.61
N VAL A 239 37.50 -19.19 -16.46
CA VAL A 239 37.68 -18.03 -15.57
C VAL A 239 39.10 -18.06 -14.98
N SER A 240 39.62 -16.93 -14.50
CA SER A 240 40.88 -16.91 -13.73
C SER A 240 40.67 -17.30 -12.26
N CYS A 241 41.75 -17.59 -11.53
CA CYS A 241 41.70 -17.87 -10.09
C CYS A 241 41.02 -16.72 -9.32
N ASP A 242 41.53 -15.50 -9.48
CA ASP A 242 40.98 -14.27 -8.90
C ASP A 242 39.50 -14.05 -9.21
N GLU A 243 39.05 -14.51 -10.39
CA GLU A 243 37.67 -14.35 -10.82
C GLU A 243 36.76 -15.39 -10.17
N ALA A 244 37.18 -16.66 -10.12
CA ALA A 244 36.48 -17.69 -9.37
C ALA A 244 36.38 -17.35 -7.88
N GLU A 245 37.44 -16.79 -7.29
CA GLU A 245 37.43 -16.28 -5.91
C GLU A 245 36.44 -15.12 -5.71
N ARG A 246 36.49 -14.08 -6.58
CA ARG A 246 35.53 -12.96 -6.53
C ARG A 246 34.08 -13.43 -6.69
N LEU A 247 33.83 -14.40 -7.57
CA LEU A 247 32.50 -14.98 -7.77
C LEU A 247 32.02 -15.78 -6.55
N ILE A 248 32.90 -16.60 -5.94
CA ILE A 248 32.59 -17.33 -4.70
C ILE A 248 32.35 -16.38 -3.53
N GLN A 249 33.14 -15.31 -3.40
CA GLN A 249 32.94 -14.33 -2.35
C GLN A 249 31.65 -13.54 -2.56
N SER A 250 31.37 -13.09 -3.79
CA SER A 250 30.10 -12.44 -4.13
C SER A 250 28.89 -13.35 -3.85
N ALA A 251 28.98 -14.65 -4.17
CA ALA A 251 27.94 -15.62 -3.88
C ALA A 251 27.69 -15.74 -2.35
N ARG A 252 28.76 -15.85 -1.55
CA ARG A 252 28.68 -15.87 -0.08
C ARG A 252 28.08 -14.59 0.50
N ASP A 253 28.55 -13.42 0.06
CA ASP A 253 28.16 -12.11 0.58
C ASP A 253 26.68 -11.79 0.31
N HIS A 254 26.10 -12.34 -0.75
CA HIS A 254 24.70 -12.15 -1.15
C HIS A 254 23.79 -13.35 -0.81
N GLY A 255 24.33 -14.44 -0.25
CA GLY A 255 23.57 -15.67 0.02
C GLY A 255 23.08 -16.39 -1.25
N THR A 256 23.77 -16.19 -2.38
CA THR A 256 23.42 -16.78 -3.69
C THR A 256 24.35 -17.93 -4.07
N THR A 257 24.02 -18.63 -5.16
CA THR A 257 24.85 -19.68 -5.74
C THR A 257 25.96 -19.10 -6.65
N LEU A 258 26.96 -19.92 -6.99
CA LEU A 258 28.07 -19.50 -7.85
C LEU A 258 27.62 -19.15 -9.27
N LEU A 259 26.68 -19.90 -9.86
CA LEU A 259 26.20 -19.66 -11.23
C LEU A 259 25.27 -18.45 -11.28
N ARG A 260 24.49 -18.20 -10.21
CA ARG A 260 23.74 -16.95 -10.07
C ARG A 260 24.65 -15.74 -9.99
N ALA A 261 25.68 -15.76 -9.14
CA ALA A 261 26.68 -14.69 -9.08
C ALA A 261 27.42 -14.49 -10.42
N LEU A 262 27.69 -15.56 -11.16
CA LEU A 262 28.26 -15.51 -12.51
C LEU A 262 27.30 -14.84 -13.52
N ALA A 263 26.02 -15.22 -13.52
CA ALA A 263 25.00 -14.67 -14.40
C ALA A 263 24.68 -13.19 -14.10
N GLU A 264 24.76 -12.78 -12.83
CA GLU A 264 24.54 -11.40 -12.38
C GLU A 264 25.74 -10.47 -12.69
N THR A 265 26.95 -11.01 -12.89
CA THR A 265 28.20 -10.21 -13.04
C THR A 265 28.82 -10.21 -14.44
N ARG A 266 28.57 -11.21 -15.29
CA ARG A 266 29.13 -11.27 -16.66
C ARG A 266 28.10 -10.95 -17.75
N GLU A 267 28.57 -10.32 -18.83
CA GLU A 267 27.76 -10.13 -20.03
C GLU A 267 27.37 -11.49 -20.66
N ALA A 268 26.10 -11.64 -21.03
CA ALA A 268 25.50 -12.88 -21.53
C ALA A 268 26.32 -13.62 -22.61
N ARG A 269 27.00 -12.88 -23.50
CA ARG A 269 27.86 -13.43 -24.57
C ARG A 269 29.06 -14.26 -24.10
N PHE A 270 29.41 -14.19 -22.81
CA PHE A 270 30.50 -14.99 -22.21
C PHE A 270 30.00 -16.16 -21.35
N LEU A 271 28.69 -16.27 -21.10
CA LEU A 271 28.11 -17.34 -20.28
C LEU A 271 27.92 -18.63 -21.09
N ASP A 272 27.58 -18.53 -22.37
CA ASP A 272 27.25 -19.65 -23.25
C ASP A 272 28.33 -20.75 -23.32
N GLY A 273 29.62 -20.37 -23.38
CA GLY A 273 30.73 -21.33 -23.32
C GLY A 273 30.85 -22.06 -21.97
N ILE A 274 30.53 -21.37 -20.87
CA ILE A 274 30.55 -21.94 -19.52
C ILE A 274 29.37 -22.90 -19.34
N TYR A 275 28.18 -22.52 -19.82
CA TYR A 275 26.97 -23.31 -19.68
C TYR A 275 27.00 -24.58 -20.56
N ARG A 276 27.52 -24.51 -21.80
CA ARG A 276 27.77 -25.74 -22.60
C ARG A 276 28.74 -26.70 -21.92
N TRP A 277 29.83 -26.18 -21.34
CA TRP A 277 30.77 -27.01 -20.57
C TRP A 277 30.12 -27.59 -19.31
N LEU A 278 29.28 -26.82 -18.62
CA LEU A 278 28.59 -27.28 -17.40
C LEU A 278 27.65 -28.45 -17.72
N ALA A 279 26.84 -28.33 -18.77
CA ALA A 279 25.97 -29.39 -19.22
C ALA A 279 26.74 -30.66 -19.62
N GLN A 280 27.79 -30.52 -20.43
CA GLN A 280 28.64 -31.65 -20.84
C GLN A 280 29.32 -32.34 -19.65
N SER A 281 29.78 -31.58 -18.64
CA SER A 281 30.47 -32.13 -17.46
C SER A 281 29.53 -32.75 -16.41
N HIS A 282 28.21 -32.58 -16.53
CA HIS A 282 27.20 -33.13 -15.61
C HIS A 282 26.15 -34.01 -16.30
N GLY A 283 26.23 -34.19 -17.62
CA GLY A 283 25.28 -35.01 -18.39
C GLY A 283 23.89 -34.38 -18.55
N LEU A 284 23.76 -33.06 -18.39
CA LEU A 284 22.49 -32.33 -18.53
C LEU A 284 22.21 -32.01 -20.00
N GLU A 285 20.93 -31.91 -20.35
CA GLU A 285 20.52 -31.21 -21.57
C GLU A 285 20.80 -29.70 -21.40
N TYR A 286 21.12 -29.01 -22.50
CA TYR A 286 21.32 -27.55 -22.53
C TYR A 286 20.49 -26.89 -23.63
N VAL A 287 19.82 -25.79 -23.29
CA VAL A 287 18.99 -25.00 -24.22
C VAL A 287 19.44 -23.54 -24.23
N ASP A 288 19.89 -23.08 -25.40
CA ASP A 288 20.39 -21.71 -25.67
C ASP A 288 19.47 -20.89 -26.60
N GLN A 289 18.26 -21.38 -26.89
CA GLN A 289 17.29 -20.75 -27.79
C GLN A 289 15.93 -20.57 -27.11
N GLU A 290 15.37 -19.35 -27.18
CA GLU A 290 14.13 -19.00 -26.50
C GLU A 290 12.93 -19.80 -27.01
N ASP A 291 12.66 -19.81 -28.31
CA ASP A 291 11.51 -20.53 -28.86
C ASP A 291 11.60 -22.04 -28.64
N ALA A 292 12.81 -22.63 -28.70
CA ALA A 292 13.02 -24.06 -28.45
C ALA A 292 12.77 -24.46 -26.98
N LEU A 293 13.06 -23.56 -26.04
CA LEU A 293 12.65 -23.72 -24.63
C LEU A 293 11.15 -23.47 -24.47
N PHE A 294 10.63 -22.44 -25.14
CA PHE A 294 9.25 -21.99 -25.01
C PHE A 294 8.22 -23.00 -25.54
N GLU A 295 8.51 -23.68 -26.65
CA GLU A 295 7.66 -24.73 -27.23
C GLU A 295 7.50 -25.95 -26.30
N ARG A 296 8.46 -26.17 -25.37
CA ARG A 296 8.40 -27.25 -24.37
C ARG A 296 7.69 -26.84 -23.08
N VAL A 297 7.25 -25.60 -22.88
CA VAL A 297 6.78 -25.19 -21.54
C VAL A 297 5.50 -25.91 -21.10
N LEU A 298 5.53 -26.39 -19.85
CA LEU A 298 4.39 -26.88 -19.10
C LEU A 298 4.18 -25.99 -17.86
N GLN A 299 2.97 -25.46 -17.69
CA GLN A 299 2.55 -24.80 -16.44
C GLN A 299 1.71 -25.79 -15.63
N PRO A 300 2.29 -26.57 -14.68
CA PRO A 300 1.50 -27.43 -13.83
C PRO A 300 0.79 -26.60 -12.76
N GLY A 301 -0.50 -26.88 -12.48
CA GLY A 301 -1.33 -26.09 -11.57
C GLY A 301 -0.91 -26.06 -10.08
N TRP A 302 0.23 -26.69 -9.72
CA TRP A 302 0.85 -26.60 -8.40
C TRP A 302 2.07 -25.65 -8.36
N LEU A 303 2.54 -25.15 -9.51
CA LEU A 303 3.62 -24.17 -9.64
C LEU A 303 3.05 -22.84 -10.15
N THR A 304 2.95 -21.84 -9.27
CA THR A 304 2.50 -20.50 -9.64
C THR A 304 3.61 -19.70 -10.34
N GLN A 305 3.25 -18.67 -11.11
CA GLN A 305 4.21 -17.77 -11.77
C GLN A 305 5.19 -17.12 -10.76
N GLU A 306 4.73 -16.68 -9.58
CA GLU A 306 5.63 -16.10 -8.56
C GLU A 306 6.58 -17.16 -7.95
N GLN A 307 6.17 -18.44 -7.90
CA GLN A 307 7.07 -19.53 -7.49
C GLN A 307 8.09 -19.86 -8.59
N ALA A 308 7.66 -19.92 -9.87
CA ALA A 308 8.53 -20.11 -11.03
C ALA A 308 9.61 -19.03 -11.13
N GLU A 309 9.23 -17.75 -10.97
CA GLU A 309 10.15 -16.60 -10.95
C GLU A 309 11.07 -16.60 -9.71
N ARG A 310 10.56 -16.95 -8.53
CA ARG A 310 11.35 -16.95 -7.27
C ARG A 310 12.38 -18.07 -7.21
N LEU A 311 12.09 -19.22 -7.80
CA LEU A 311 12.90 -20.44 -7.71
C LEU A 311 13.66 -20.77 -9.00
N ASP A 312 13.55 -19.91 -10.02
CA ASP A 312 14.12 -20.10 -11.36
C ASP A 312 13.77 -21.50 -11.94
N ILE A 313 12.46 -21.76 -12.06
CA ILE A 313 11.89 -23.01 -12.60
C ILE A 313 10.94 -22.68 -13.75
N VAL A 314 11.08 -23.41 -14.86
CA VAL A 314 10.03 -23.52 -15.88
C VAL A 314 9.79 -25.00 -16.14
N GLY A 315 8.58 -25.50 -15.85
CA GLY A 315 8.23 -26.91 -16.10
C GLY A 315 8.25 -27.24 -17.58
N LEU A 316 8.60 -28.48 -17.95
CA LEU A 316 8.74 -28.92 -19.34
C LEU A 316 7.84 -30.11 -19.71
N GLN A 317 7.43 -30.13 -20.97
CA GLN A 317 6.84 -31.25 -21.68
C GLN A 317 7.98 -32.05 -22.33
N GLY A 318 8.11 -33.34 -22.00
CA GLY A 318 9.15 -34.20 -22.58
C GLY A 318 9.61 -35.35 -21.68
N GLY A 319 9.49 -35.19 -20.35
CA GLY A 319 9.75 -36.26 -19.38
C GLY A 319 8.85 -37.49 -19.58
N SER A 320 9.27 -38.62 -19.01
CA SER A 320 8.36 -39.77 -18.85
C SER A 320 7.26 -39.43 -17.84
N ASP A 321 6.13 -40.15 -17.88
CA ASP A 321 4.99 -39.96 -16.94
C ASP A 321 5.37 -40.12 -15.45
N GLU A 322 6.59 -40.55 -15.14
CA GLU A 322 7.13 -40.74 -13.79
C GLU A 322 8.15 -39.66 -13.34
N VAL A 323 8.60 -38.76 -14.23
CA VAL A 323 9.68 -37.77 -13.94
C VAL A 323 9.27 -36.36 -14.34
N PHE A 324 9.30 -35.41 -13.39
CA PHE A 324 9.06 -34.00 -13.69
C PHE A 324 10.32 -33.32 -14.24
N GLU A 325 10.30 -33.03 -15.53
CA GLU A 325 11.36 -32.27 -16.20
C GLU A 325 11.14 -30.76 -16.05
N PHE A 326 12.19 -30.00 -15.75
CA PHE A 326 12.13 -28.54 -15.63
C PHE A 326 13.41 -27.86 -16.12
N ALA A 327 13.29 -26.66 -16.68
CA ALA A 327 14.40 -25.80 -17.02
C ALA A 327 14.81 -24.88 -15.87
N THR A 328 16.12 -24.59 -15.77
CA THR A 328 16.71 -23.65 -14.82
C THR A 328 18.08 -23.14 -15.31
N ALA A 329 18.47 -21.94 -14.88
CA ALA A 329 19.81 -21.37 -15.03
C ALA A 329 20.83 -21.86 -13.97
N ASP A 330 20.41 -22.57 -12.91
CA ASP A 330 21.34 -23.16 -11.92
C ASP A 330 20.89 -24.56 -11.44
N PRO A 331 21.49 -25.65 -11.93
CA PRO A 331 21.10 -27.02 -11.57
C PRO A 331 21.56 -27.44 -10.16
N PHE A 332 22.09 -26.52 -9.32
CA PHE A 332 22.59 -26.79 -7.98
C PHE A 332 21.92 -25.95 -6.87
N ASP A 333 20.83 -25.23 -7.17
CA ASP A 333 20.04 -24.54 -6.15
C ASP A 333 19.30 -25.53 -5.23
N LEU A 334 19.90 -25.80 -4.08
CA LEU A 334 19.34 -26.69 -3.05
C LEU A 334 18.01 -26.19 -2.47
N VAL A 335 17.75 -24.87 -2.48
CA VAL A 335 16.49 -24.30 -1.96
C VAL A 335 15.34 -24.60 -2.92
N ARG A 336 15.61 -24.59 -4.24
CA ARG A 336 14.67 -25.10 -5.24
C ARG A 336 14.46 -26.61 -5.06
N ASP A 337 15.53 -27.38 -4.96
CA ASP A 337 15.42 -28.85 -4.96
C ASP A 337 14.69 -29.39 -3.71
N ASP A 338 14.94 -28.80 -2.53
CA ASP A 338 14.16 -29.05 -1.31
C ASP A 338 12.69 -28.63 -1.46
N TRP A 339 12.41 -27.52 -2.16
CA TRP A 339 11.02 -27.06 -2.40
C TRP A 339 10.29 -28.00 -3.36
N LEU A 340 10.94 -28.42 -4.46
CA LEU A 340 10.42 -29.41 -5.39
C LEU A 340 10.14 -30.75 -4.69
N ALA A 341 11.04 -31.23 -3.84
CA ALA A 341 10.84 -32.46 -3.06
C ALA A 341 9.64 -32.39 -2.08
N GLN A 342 9.23 -31.18 -1.66
CA GLN A 342 8.06 -30.98 -0.80
C GLN A 342 6.75 -30.85 -1.58
N HIS A 343 6.77 -30.30 -2.80
CA HIS A 343 5.56 -29.94 -3.57
C HIS A 343 5.27 -30.89 -4.73
N HIS A 344 6.28 -31.60 -5.25
CA HIS A 344 6.16 -32.59 -6.31
C HIS A 344 6.43 -34.01 -5.79
N GLN A 345 5.41 -34.88 -5.83
CA GLN A 345 5.52 -36.28 -5.39
C GLN A 345 6.11 -37.19 -6.47
N GLY A 346 7.38 -36.98 -6.80
CA GLY A 346 8.12 -37.81 -7.75
C GLY A 346 9.52 -37.27 -8.04
N PRO A 347 10.39 -38.08 -8.68
CA PRO A 347 11.69 -37.61 -9.14
C PRO A 347 11.54 -36.44 -10.11
N HIS A 348 12.52 -35.54 -10.09
CA HIS A 348 12.58 -34.38 -10.95
C HIS A 348 13.96 -34.32 -11.65
N GLN A 349 14.00 -33.74 -12.85
CA GLN A 349 15.20 -33.65 -13.67
C GLN A 349 15.38 -32.23 -14.23
N ALA A 350 16.55 -31.65 -14.00
CA ALA A 350 16.92 -30.34 -14.50
C ALA A 350 17.42 -30.39 -15.95
N VAL A 351 16.90 -29.49 -16.78
CA VAL A 351 17.44 -29.08 -18.08
C VAL A 351 18.12 -27.73 -17.88
N LEU A 352 19.36 -27.59 -18.36
CA LEU A 352 20.11 -26.35 -18.19
C LEU A 352 19.67 -25.32 -19.24
N ALA A 353 19.07 -24.22 -18.81
CA ALA A 353 18.79 -23.07 -19.67
C ALA A 353 19.94 -22.05 -19.60
N HIS A 354 20.24 -21.38 -20.72
CA HIS A 354 21.09 -20.19 -20.68
C HIS A 354 20.39 -19.06 -19.87
N PRO A 355 21.07 -18.32 -18.98
CA PRO A 355 20.37 -17.42 -18.04
C PRO A 355 19.55 -16.32 -18.70
N ALA A 356 20.01 -15.78 -19.84
CA ALA A 356 19.26 -14.75 -20.57
C ALA A 356 18.02 -15.34 -21.26
N ILE A 357 18.06 -16.61 -21.63
CA ILE A 357 16.94 -17.34 -22.24
C ILE A 357 15.92 -17.73 -21.17
N MET A 358 16.37 -18.19 -20.00
CA MET A 358 15.52 -18.46 -18.84
C MET A 358 14.73 -17.22 -18.41
N HIS A 359 15.41 -16.08 -18.29
CA HIS A 359 14.77 -14.79 -17.98
C HIS A 359 13.77 -14.35 -19.08
N ALA A 360 14.13 -14.51 -20.36
CA ALA A 360 13.23 -14.17 -21.47
C ALA A 360 11.96 -15.05 -21.49
N VAL A 361 12.10 -16.36 -21.24
CA VAL A 361 10.95 -17.28 -21.14
C VAL A 361 10.07 -16.94 -19.95
N LEU A 362 10.63 -16.66 -18.75
CA LEU A 362 9.84 -16.25 -17.58
C LEU A 362 9.05 -14.95 -17.84
N GLU A 363 9.68 -13.91 -18.42
CA GLU A 363 8.98 -12.67 -18.79
C GLU A 363 7.96 -12.88 -19.94
N ARG A 364 8.19 -13.82 -20.86
CA ARG A 364 7.24 -14.19 -21.92
C ARG A 364 6.03 -14.95 -21.37
N LEU A 365 6.20 -15.80 -20.36
CA LEU A 365 5.12 -16.46 -19.63
C LEU A 365 4.30 -15.45 -18.80
N ARG A 366 4.98 -14.56 -18.08
CA ARG A 366 4.39 -13.40 -17.39
C ARG A 366 3.56 -12.53 -18.35
N GLY A 367 4.11 -12.24 -19.52
CA GLY A 367 3.43 -11.50 -20.59
C GLY A 367 2.21 -12.22 -21.16
N GLN A 368 2.24 -13.56 -21.26
CA GLN A 368 1.09 -14.36 -21.68
C GLN A 368 -0.02 -14.41 -20.62
N ALA A 369 0.31 -14.54 -19.33
CA ALA A 369 -0.67 -14.45 -18.25
C ALA A 369 -1.40 -13.09 -18.30
N MET A 370 -0.64 -12.00 -18.40
CA MET A 370 -1.18 -10.64 -18.54
C MET A 370 -2.00 -10.42 -19.83
N ALA A 371 -1.77 -11.21 -20.88
CA ALA A 371 -2.54 -11.16 -22.13
C ALA A 371 -3.78 -12.08 -22.12
N GLY A 372 -3.84 -13.09 -21.23
CA GLY A 372 -4.92 -14.07 -21.13
C GLY A 372 -6.21 -13.54 -20.47
N GLY A 373 -6.16 -12.35 -19.86
CA GLY A 373 -7.30 -11.73 -19.19
C GLY A 373 -7.41 -12.06 -17.70
N GLU A 374 -6.58 -12.96 -17.18
CA GLU A 374 -6.29 -13.01 -15.75
C GLU A 374 -5.31 -11.88 -15.41
N GLU A 375 -5.82 -10.76 -14.88
CA GLU A 375 -4.95 -9.84 -14.17
C GLU A 375 -4.23 -10.62 -13.06
N LEU A 376 -2.89 -10.63 -13.07
CA LEU A 376 -2.05 -11.16 -11.99
C LEU A 376 -2.18 -10.26 -10.75
N GLY A 377 -3.35 -10.31 -10.13
CA GLY A 377 -3.69 -9.63 -8.90
C GLY A 377 -3.04 -10.34 -7.73
N ILE A 378 -2.20 -9.63 -6.96
CA ILE A 378 -1.68 -10.16 -5.70
C ILE A 378 -2.88 -10.44 -4.80
N SER A 379 -3.12 -11.70 -4.45
CA SER A 379 -4.16 -12.08 -3.50
C SER A 379 -3.67 -11.78 -2.09
N ILE A 380 -4.40 -10.93 -1.36
CA ILE A 380 -4.02 -10.45 -0.03
C ILE A 380 -5.23 -10.59 0.89
N ASP A 381 -5.19 -11.60 1.75
CA ASP A 381 -6.19 -11.83 2.80
C ASP A 381 -5.46 -12.17 4.09
N PHE A 382 -5.66 -11.36 5.13
CA PHE A 382 -5.12 -11.59 6.47
C PHE A 382 -6.28 -11.84 7.44
N SER A 383 -6.18 -12.87 8.26
CA SER A 383 -7.08 -13.04 9.41
C SER A 383 -6.78 -11.99 10.49
N PRO A 384 -7.74 -11.67 11.39
CA PRO A 384 -7.50 -10.74 12.49
C PRO A 384 -6.32 -11.15 13.39
N GLU A 385 -6.09 -12.45 13.55
CA GLU A 385 -4.96 -13.02 14.31
C GLU A 385 -3.63 -12.76 13.58
N GLN A 386 -3.59 -12.93 12.26
CA GLN A 386 -2.42 -12.62 11.43
C GLN A 386 -2.13 -11.10 11.41
N GLU A 387 -3.15 -10.26 11.33
CA GLU A 387 -3.00 -8.79 11.41
C GLU A 387 -2.32 -8.37 12.72
N VAL A 388 -2.70 -8.97 13.85
CA VAL A 388 -2.12 -8.70 15.17
C VAL A 388 -0.68 -9.21 15.25
N GLN A 389 -0.43 -10.46 14.85
CA GLN A 389 0.92 -11.05 14.86
C GLN A 389 1.92 -10.22 14.05
N VAL A 390 1.53 -9.81 12.83
CA VAL A 390 2.35 -8.94 11.97
C VAL A 390 2.56 -7.58 12.64
N ARG A 391 1.50 -6.95 13.17
CA ARG A 391 1.61 -5.61 13.81
C ARG A 391 2.58 -5.60 14.99
N GLU A 392 2.60 -6.66 15.78
CA GLU A 392 3.44 -6.75 16.98
C GLU A 392 4.89 -7.11 16.66
N HIS A 393 5.17 -7.64 15.46
CA HIS A 393 6.48 -8.16 15.06
C HIS A 393 6.90 -7.70 13.65
N VAL A 394 6.57 -6.46 13.24
CA VAL A 394 6.81 -6.00 11.86
C VAL A 394 8.28 -6.10 11.43
N GLU A 395 9.22 -5.89 12.35
CA GLU A 395 10.67 -6.01 12.08
C GLU A 395 11.12 -7.45 11.80
N ALA A 396 10.34 -8.46 12.21
CA ALA A 396 10.64 -9.88 12.09
C ALA A 396 9.96 -10.58 10.90
N ILE A 397 9.15 -9.86 10.10
CA ILE A 397 8.56 -10.38 8.86
C ILE A 397 9.35 -9.95 7.62
N ASP A 398 9.21 -10.72 6.55
CA ASP A 398 9.83 -10.41 5.27
C ASP A 398 9.17 -9.21 4.57
N VAL A 399 9.97 -8.49 3.76
CA VAL A 399 9.51 -7.28 3.06
C VAL A 399 8.34 -7.53 2.09
N PRO A 400 8.25 -8.64 1.33
CA PRO A 400 7.04 -9.00 0.60
C PRO A 400 5.78 -9.06 1.47
N SER A 401 5.81 -9.79 2.60
CA SER A 401 4.69 -9.82 3.56
C SER A 401 4.38 -8.44 4.14
N MET A 402 5.40 -7.62 4.39
CA MET A 402 5.27 -6.26 4.94
C MET A 402 4.56 -5.32 3.96
N VAL A 403 4.92 -5.37 2.68
CA VAL A 403 4.24 -4.61 1.61
C VAL A 403 2.79 -5.08 1.44
N ASN A 404 2.54 -6.39 1.49
CA ASN A 404 1.19 -6.94 1.43
C ASN A 404 0.35 -6.47 2.64
N TYR A 405 0.94 -6.42 3.83
CA TYR A 405 0.29 -5.93 5.06
C TYR A 405 -0.06 -4.43 4.98
N PHE A 406 0.80 -3.58 4.41
CA PHE A 406 0.47 -2.16 4.18
C PHE A 406 -0.73 -2.01 3.23
N LEU A 407 -0.74 -2.75 2.12
CA LEU A 407 -1.86 -2.77 1.17
C LEU A 407 -3.16 -3.29 1.82
N HIS A 408 -3.07 -4.34 2.65
CA HIS A 408 -4.19 -4.87 3.41
C HIS A 408 -4.79 -3.81 4.35
N ARG A 409 -3.95 -3.23 5.22
CA ARG A 409 -4.42 -2.26 6.22
C ARG A 409 -4.95 -0.98 5.61
N ALA A 410 -4.35 -0.49 4.54
CA ALA A 410 -4.89 0.64 3.77
C ALA A 410 -6.29 0.34 3.22
N SER A 411 -6.51 -0.87 2.65
CA SER A 411 -7.83 -1.31 2.19
C SER A 411 -8.84 -1.43 3.33
N VAL A 412 -8.46 -2.04 4.46
CA VAL A 412 -9.34 -2.22 5.64
C VAL A 412 -9.69 -0.87 6.31
N GLN A 413 -8.77 0.08 6.35
CA GLN A 413 -9.01 1.43 6.89
C GLN A 413 -9.70 2.39 5.90
N GLY A 414 -9.96 1.98 4.65
CA GLY A 414 -10.52 2.86 3.62
C GLY A 414 -9.56 3.99 3.19
N ALA A 415 -8.25 3.76 3.29
CA ALA A 415 -7.25 4.75 2.91
C ALA A 415 -7.17 4.94 1.38
N SER A 416 -7.15 6.20 0.97
CA SER A 416 -7.08 6.64 -0.43
C SER A 416 -5.64 6.64 -1.00
N ASP A 417 -4.66 6.99 -0.18
CA ASP A 417 -3.24 6.97 -0.52
C ASP A 417 -2.43 6.31 0.62
N ILE A 418 -1.43 5.48 0.28
CA ILE A 418 -0.31 5.14 1.17
C ILE A 418 0.89 6.01 0.75
N HIS A 419 1.60 6.53 1.73
CA HIS A 419 2.80 7.35 1.60
C HIS A 419 3.97 6.61 2.25
N VAL A 420 5.00 6.27 1.47
CA VAL A 420 6.27 5.69 1.93
C VAL A 420 7.33 6.79 1.84
N GLU A 421 7.70 7.37 2.97
CA GLU A 421 8.42 8.65 3.03
C GLU A 421 9.72 8.52 3.85
N PRO A 422 10.90 8.52 3.19
CA PRO A 422 12.17 8.52 3.91
C PRO A 422 12.44 9.89 4.54
N THR A 423 12.92 9.86 5.78
CA THR A 423 13.42 11.04 6.51
C THR A 423 14.94 10.91 6.69
N ALA A 424 15.55 11.75 7.54
CA ALA A 424 16.97 11.62 7.85
C ALA A 424 17.30 10.31 8.60
N ASP A 425 16.40 9.87 9.49
CA ASP A 425 16.67 8.81 10.47
C ASP A 425 15.74 7.59 10.31
N LEU A 426 14.52 7.79 9.82
CA LEU A 426 13.45 6.77 9.75
C LEU A 426 12.73 6.76 8.40
N LEU A 427 12.25 5.58 8.01
CA LEU A 427 11.31 5.38 6.91
C LEU A 427 9.88 5.43 7.46
N VAL A 428 9.13 6.49 7.16
CA VAL A 428 7.79 6.70 7.71
C VAL A 428 6.73 6.23 6.72
N ILE A 429 5.82 5.37 7.18
CA ILE A 429 4.65 4.90 6.45
C ILE A 429 3.43 5.67 6.96
N ARG A 430 2.77 6.41 6.07
CA ARG A 430 1.58 7.21 6.37
C ARG A 430 0.41 6.82 5.48
N MET A 431 -0.82 6.89 5.99
CA MET A 431 -2.03 6.57 5.23
C MET A 431 -2.98 7.76 5.19
N ARG A 432 -3.63 7.99 4.04
CA ARG A 432 -4.63 9.05 3.85
C ARG A 432 -6.05 8.52 4.00
N VAL A 433 -6.64 8.67 5.17
CA VAL A 433 -8.04 8.31 5.46
C VAL A 433 -8.87 9.60 5.54
N ASP A 434 -10.02 9.64 4.86
CA ASP A 434 -10.89 10.84 4.76
C ASP A 434 -10.16 12.15 4.37
N GLY A 435 -9.11 12.03 3.54
CA GLY A 435 -8.27 13.16 3.10
C GLY A 435 -7.12 13.53 4.05
N ILE A 436 -7.20 13.12 5.33
CA ILE A 436 -6.21 13.41 6.39
C ILE A 436 -5.09 12.37 6.37
N LEU A 437 -3.84 12.80 6.54
CA LEU A 437 -2.69 11.90 6.68
C LEU A 437 -2.47 11.53 8.14
N TYR A 438 -2.44 10.23 8.41
CA TYR A 438 -2.05 9.63 9.69
C TYR A 438 -0.73 8.89 9.52
N GLU A 439 0.16 8.94 10.52
CA GLU A 439 1.29 8.03 10.60
C GLU A 439 0.78 6.66 11.07
N ASP A 440 1.19 5.60 10.39
CA ASP A 440 0.75 4.23 10.67
C ASP A 440 1.89 3.36 11.22
N LEU A 441 3.11 3.57 10.70
CA LEU A 441 4.30 2.85 11.12
C LEU A 441 5.54 3.70 10.80
N SER A 442 6.55 3.65 11.67
CA SER A 442 7.90 4.13 11.40
C SER A 442 8.88 2.96 11.47
N LEU A 443 9.77 2.86 10.48
CA LEU A 443 10.73 1.76 10.31
C LEU A 443 12.19 2.27 10.26
N PRO A 444 13.18 1.44 10.62
CA PRO A 444 14.58 1.70 10.32
C PRO A 444 14.83 1.96 8.82
N MET A 445 15.68 2.94 8.50
CA MET A 445 16.00 3.30 7.10
C MET A 445 16.59 2.15 6.27
N ALA A 446 17.08 1.07 6.89
CA ALA A 446 17.54 -0.13 6.19
C ALA A 446 16.47 -0.74 5.25
N TYR A 447 15.22 -0.83 5.72
CA TYR A 447 14.11 -1.41 4.95
C TYR A 447 13.75 -0.61 3.68
N GLN A 448 14.17 0.65 3.58
CA GLN A 448 13.85 1.55 2.47
C GLN A 448 14.19 0.93 1.11
N ARG A 449 15.41 0.41 0.95
CA ARG A 449 15.90 -0.10 -0.34
C ARG A 449 15.08 -1.29 -0.82
N GLU A 450 14.67 -2.16 0.09
CA GLU A 450 13.96 -3.40 -0.18
C GLU A 450 12.48 -3.15 -0.45
N ILE A 451 11.81 -2.36 0.39
CA ILE A 451 10.40 -1.96 0.21
C ILE A 451 10.20 -1.29 -1.15
N ILE A 452 11.06 -0.32 -1.50
CA ILE A 452 10.97 0.38 -2.79
C ILE A 452 11.27 -0.57 -3.96
N SER A 453 12.17 -1.54 -3.78
CA SER A 453 12.47 -2.52 -4.83
C SER A 453 11.31 -3.50 -5.06
N ARG A 454 10.68 -4.05 -4.00
CA ARG A 454 9.46 -4.87 -4.13
C ARG A 454 8.33 -4.07 -4.76
N LEU A 455 8.09 -2.83 -4.33
CA LEU A 455 7.08 -1.96 -4.93
C LEU A 455 7.33 -1.69 -6.42
N LYS A 456 8.58 -1.50 -6.84
CA LYS A 456 8.93 -1.35 -8.27
C LYS A 456 8.73 -2.64 -9.07
N ILE A 457 9.13 -3.80 -8.53
CA ILE A 457 8.91 -5.12 -9.17
C ILE A 457 7.43 -5.39 -9.40
N LEU A 458 6.60 -5.17 -8.37
CA LEU A 458 5.15 -5.39 -8.41
C LEU A 458 4.42 -4.46 -9.40
N SER A 459 5.02 -3.31 -9.73
CA SER A 459 4.40 -2.27 -10.57
C SER A 459 5.02 -2.12 -11.96
N GLY A 460 5.96 -3.01 -12.34
CA GLY A 460 6.64 -2.99 -13.64
C GLY A 460 7.67 -1.86 -13.82
N MET A 461 8.12 -1.23 -12.73
CA MET A 461 9.09 -0.13 -12.77
C MET A 461 10.55 -0.60 -12.73
N ASN A 462 11.46 0.19 -13.27
CA ASN A 462 12.89 -0.12 -13.30
C ASN A 462 13.50 0.03 -11.90
N VAL A 463 13.89 -1.11 -11.30
CA VAL A 463 14.49 -1.21 -9.95
C VAL A 463 15.89 -0.56 -9.89
N ALA A 464 16.64 -0.54 -10.98
CA ALA A 464 17.99 0.02 -11.02
C ALA A 464 17.99 1.56 -11.07
N GLU A 465 17.06 2.16 -11.82
CA GLU A 465 16.91 3.63 -11.88
C GLU A 465 16.23 4.18 -10.61
N ARG A 466 16.85 5.20 -10.02
CA ARG A 466 16.46 5.84 -8.75
C ARG A 466 16.57 7.38 -8.76
N ARG A 467 16.98 7.96 -9.90
CA ARG A 467 17.31 9.39 -10.07
C ARG A 467 16.24 10.16 -10.85
N ARG A 468 15.18 9.46 -11.27
CA ARG A 468 14.06 10.00 -12.06
C ARG A 468 12.76 9.49 -11.45
N PRO A 469 11.69 10.29 -11.42
CA PRO A 469 10.36 9.78 -11.13
C PRO A 469 9.98 8.66 -12.11
N GLN A 470 9.26 7.67 -11.60
CA GLN A 470 8.66 6.58 -12.36
C GLN A 470 7.24 6.32 -11.84
N ASP A 471 6.33 5.98 -12.73
CA ASP A 471 4.95 5.63 -12.43
C ASP A 471 4.65 4.20 -12.92
N GLY A 472 3.84 3.46 -12.16
CA GLY A 472 3.44 2.08 -12.46
C GLY A 472 2.08 1.73 -11.86
N ARG A 473 1.64 0.47 -12.04
CA ARG A 473 0.38 -0.03 -11.47
C ARG A 473 0.55 -1.44 -10.92
N ILE A 474 -0.09 -1.71 -9.79
CA ILE A 474 -0.23 -3.05 -9.20
C ILE A 474 -1.72 -3.41 -9.23
N SER A 475 -2.08 -4.56 -9.77
CA SER A 475 -3.39 -5.17 -9.49
C SER A 475 -3.29 -5.99 -8.20
N ALA A 476 -4.31 -5.90 -7.34
CA ALA A 476 -4.42 -6.72 -6.14
C ALA A 476 -5.86 -7.18 -5.93
N VAL A 477 -6.03 -8.33 -5.27
CA VAL A 477 -7.33 -8.81 -4.77
C VAL A 477 -7.25 -8.86 -3.25
N ILE A 478 -7.76 -7.82 -2.58
CA ILE A 478 -7.63 -7.65 -1.14
C ILE A 478 -8.95 -8.02 -0.46
N ARG A 479 -8.95 -9.05 0.40
CA ARG A 479 -10.16 -9.62 1.03
C ARG A 479 -11.28 -9.91 0.02
N GLY A 480 -10.90 -10.47 -1.14
CA GLY A 480 -11.81 -10.76 -2.25
C GLY A 480 -12.24 -9.56 -3.12
N LYS A 481 -11.78 -8.32 -2.84
CA LYS A 481 -12.07 -7.13 -3.65
C LYS A 481 -10.95 -6.83 -4.65
N PRO A 482 -11.23 -6.61 -5.95
CA PRO A 482 -10.23 -6.16 -6.91
C PRO A 482 -9.90 -4.67 -6.71
N ILE A 483 -8.62 -4.34 -6.60
CA ILE A 483 -8.10 -2.97 -6.38
C ILE A 483 -7.01 -2.68 -7.42
N ASP A 484 -7.12 -1.55 -8.13
CA ASP A 484 -6.03 -0.95 -8.90
C ASP A 484 -5.20 -0.09 -7.94
N VAL A 485 -3.87 -0.27 -7.91
CA VAL A 485 -2.99 0.56 -7.10
C VAL A 485 -2.05 1.31 -8.03
N ARG A 486 -2.26 2.62 -8.18
CA ARG A 486 -1.36 3.48 -8.97
C ARG A 486 -0.17 3.86 -8.10
N VAL A 487 1.03 3.49 -8.52
CA VAL A 487 2.27 3.72 -7.76
C VAL A 487 3.08 4.80 -8.47
N SER A 488 3.53 5.81 -7.72
CA SER A 488 4.41 6.87 -8.21
C SER A 488 5.62 7.01 -7.30
N THR A 489 6.81 7.11 -7.88
CA THR A 489 8.10 7.25 -7.18
C THR A 489 8.69 8.62 -7.44
N TYR A 490 9.29 9.21 -6.41
CA TYR A 490 9.87 10.55 -6.47
C TYR A 490 11.22 10.60 -5.73
N PRO A 491 12.35 10.89 -6.41
CA PRO A 491 13.65 11.00 -5.77
C PRO A 491 13.72 12.18 -4.77
N THR A 492 14.20 11.92 -3.55
CA THR A 492 14.44 12.94 -2.52
C THR A 492 15.89 12.91 -2.03
N VAL A 493 16.27 13.85 -1.17
CA VAL A 493 17.59 13.91 -0.52
C VAL A 493 17.89 12.71 0.39
N HIS A 494 16.86 11.98 0.84
CA HIS A 494 16.99 10.77 1.65
C HIS A 494 16.63 9.50 0.86
N GLY A 495 16.79 9.51 -0.47
CA GLY A 495 16.38 8.43 -1.36
C GLY A 495 14.94 8.60 -1.86
N GLU A 496 14.36 7.56 -2.44
CA GLU A 496 13.06 7.71 -3.12
C GLU A 496 11.88 7.67 -2.14
N LYS A 497 10.95 8.62 -2.31
CA LYS A 497 9.61 8.58 -1.74
C LYS A 497 8.70 7.81 -2.70
N VAL A 498 7.75 7.05 -2.17
CA VAL A 498 6.71 6.38 -2.96
C VAL A 498 5.32 6.81 -2.48
N VAL A 499 4.39 6.99 -3.42
CA VAL A 499 2.95 7.15 -3.12
C VAL A 499 2.19 6.08 -3.88
N LEU A 500 1.29 5.38 -3.18
CA LEU A 500 0.41 4.37 -3.73
C LEU A 500 -1.03 4.86 -3.59
N ARG A 501 -1.74 5.10 -4.69
CA ARG A 501 -3.17 5.43 -4.65
C ARG A 501 -4.00 4.18 -4.85
N LEU A 502 -4.85 3.85 -3.87
CA LEU A 502 -5.75 2.70 -3.94
C LEU A 502 -7.04 3.12 -4.64
N LEU A 503 -7.44 2.35 -5.66
CA LEU A 503 -8.68 2.53 -6.41
C LEU A 503 -9.45 1.21 -6.40
N ASP A 504 -10.45 1.11 -5.53
CA ASP A 504 -11.35 -0.04 -5.47
C ASP A 504 -12.10 -0.17 -6.81
N LYS A 505 -11.81 -1.23 -7.59
CA LYS A 505 -12.45 -1.48 -8.89
C LYS A 505 -13.94 -1.85 -8.72
N SER A 506 -14.35 -2.27 -7.51
CA SER A 506 -15.76 -2.48 -7.14
C SER A 506 -16.48 -1.19 -6.70
N GLY A 507 -15.77 -0.06 -6.57
CA GLY A 507 -16.29 1.24 -6.14
C GLY A 507 -17.32 1.90 -7.08
N LEU A 508 -17.63 1.28 -8.22
CA LEU A 508 -18.61 1.73 -9.20
C LEU A 508 -20.04 1.52 -8.67
N ARG A 509 -20.44 2.35 -7.69
CA ARG A 509 -21.81 2.38 -7.12
C ARG A 509 -22.82 2.58 -8.27
N PRO A 510 -23.67 1.58 -8.60
CA PRO A 510 -24.35 1.55 -9.90
C PRO A 510 -25.57 2.47 -10.00
N SER A 511 -25.93 3.17 -8.92
CA SER A 511 -27.15 3.99 -8.85
C SER A 511 -27.02 5.04 -7.72
N PRO A 512 -27.57 6.27 -7.87
CA PRO A 512 -27.47 7.37 -6.91
C PRO A 512 -27.99 7.06 -5.49
N GLU A 513 -28.86 6.07 -5.34
CA GLU A 513 -29.35 5.53 -4.06
C GLU A 513 -28.20 5.20 -3.10
N HIS A 514 -27.07 4.74 -3.63
CA HIS A 514 -25.90 4.37 -2.83
C HIS A 514 -24.99 5.56 -2.50
N LEU A 515 -25.29 6.79 -2.91
CA LEU A 515 -24.45 7.97 -2.65
C LEU A 515 -24.66 8.60 -1.27
N GLY A 516 -25.64 8.15 -0.49
CA GLY A 516 -25.97 8.77 0.82
C GLY A 516 -26.69 10.12 0.70
N LEU A 517 -27.35 10.37 -0.43
CA LEU A 517 -28.20 11.56 -0.63
C LEU A 517 -29.48 11.45 0.20
N LEU A 518 -29.92 12.57 0.79
CA LEU A 518 -31.25 12.66 1.44
C LEU A 518 -32.36 12.37 0.42
N ASP A 519 -33.47 11.76 0.85
CA ASP A 519 -34.59 11.36 -0.03
C ASP A 519 -35.10 12.46 -0.97
N ARG A 520 -35.09 13.72 -0.50
CA ARG A 520 -35.48 14.89 -1.32
C ARG A 520 -34.54 15.08 -2.51
N ASP A 521 -33.24 15.03 -2.25
CA ASP A 521 -32.21 15.35 -3.23
C ASP A 521 -31.89 14.13 -4.11
N LEU A 522 -32.01 12.91 -3.57
CA LEU A 522 -32.04 11.66 -4.33
C LEU A 522 -33.18 11.64 -5.36
N ARG A 523 -34.40 12.02 -4.96
CA ARG A 523 -35.53 12.17 -5.90
C ARG A 523 -35.25 13.22 -6.97
N LEU A 524 -34.71 14.38 -6.58
CA LEU A 524 -34.34 15.45 -7.52
C LEU A 524 -33.29 14.99 -8.54
N VAL A 525 -32.21 14.32 -8.10
CA VAL A 525 -31.17 13.78 -8.99
C VAL A 525 -31.78 12.75 -9.94
N LYS A 526 -32.54 11.78 -9.43
CA LYS A 526 -33.19 10.74 -10.26
C LYS A 526 -34.20 11.31 -11.27
N GLU A 527 -34.87 12.41 -10.94
CA GLU A 527 -35.71 13.15 -11.89
C GLU A 527 -34.86 13.81 -12.98
N LYS A 528 -33.82 14.57 -12.61
CA LYS A 528 -33.05 15.37 -13.58
C LYS A 528 -32.23 14.52 -14.54
N ILE A 529 -31.61 13.41 -14.11
CA ILE A 529 -30.85 12.52 -15.00
C ILE A 529 -31.72 11.84 -16.07
N GLN A 530 -33.05 11.76 -15.86
CA GLN A 530 -33.99 11.19 -16.83
C GLN A 530 -34.56 12.22 -17.81
N THR A 531 -34.29 13.52 -17.64
CA THR A 531 -34.73 14.56 -18.59
C THR A 531 -34.16 14.34 -20.00
N PRO A 532 -34.82 14.84 -21.07
CA PRO A 532 -34.36 14.65 -22.45
C PRO A 532 -33.22 15.59 -22.85
N TYR A 533 -33.04 16.70 -22.14
CA TYR A 533 -31.94 17.65 -22.32
C TYR A 533 -31.80 18.55 -21.08
N GLY A 534 -30.59 19.00 -20.81
CA GLY A 534 -30.26 19.87 -19.68
C GLY A 534 -28.77 19.90 -19.42
N LEU A 535 -28.35 20.68 -18.42
CA LEU A 535 -26.99 20.66 -17.88
C LEU A 535 -27.07 20.34 -16.39
N ILE A 536 -26.36 19.29 -15.96
CA ILE A 536 -26.14 18.95 -14.55
C ILE A 536 -24.66 19.22 -14.27
N MET A 537 -24.37 20.02 -13.26
CA MET A 537 -23.01 20.30 -12.80
C MET A 537 -22.79 19.71 -11.42
N VAL A 538 -21.76 18.88 -11.27
CA VAL A 538 -21.31 18.36 -9.97
C VAL A 538 -20.03 19.11 -9.60
N SER A 539 -20.06 19.87 -8.51
CA SER A 539 -18.95 20.75 -8.09
C SER A 539 -18.49 20.42 -6.67
N GLY A 540 -17.24 20.79 -6.36
CA GLY A 540 -16.56 20.48 -5.10
C GLY A 540 -15.06 20.29 -5.29
N PRO A 541 -14.27 20.24 -4.20
CA PRO A 541 -12.82 20.07 -4.27
C PRO A 541 -12.41 18.67 -4.78
N THR A 542 -11.11 18.45 -4.93
CA THR A 542 -10.55 17.12 -5.20
C THR A 542 -10.91 16.16 -4.05
N GLY A 543 -11.26 14.91 -4.37
CA GLY A 543 -11.69 13.91 -3.38
C GLY A 543 -13.17 13.99 -2.96
N ALA A 544 -13.89 15.08 -3.27
CA ALA A 544 -15.31 15.26 -2.88
C ALA A 544 -16.33 14.43 -3.70
N GLY A 545 -16.00 13.19 -4.06
CA GLY A 545 -16.92 12.23 -4.68
C GLY A 545 -17.44 12.55 -6.09
N LYS A 546 -17.07 13.69 -6.71
CA LYS A 546 -17.62 14.17 -8.00
C LYS A 546 -17.73 13.08 -9.08
N THR A 547 -16.63 12.39 -9.36
CA THR A 547 -16.56 11.32 -10.37
C THR A 547 -17.48 10.16 -10.00
N THR A 548 -17.49 9.74 -8.72
CA THR A 548 -18.40 8.72 -8.20
C THR A 548 -19.87 9.10 -8.39
N THR A 549 -20.25 10.35 -8.09
CA THR A 549 -21.61 10.87 -8.31
C THR A 549 -22.00 10.83 -9.79
N LEU A 550 -21.11 11.29 -10.69
CA LEU A 550 -21.35 11.25 -12.14
C LEU A 550 -21.47 9.81 -12.64
N TYR A 551 -20.59 8.91 -12.23
CA TYR A 551 -20.60 7.49 -12.58
C TYR A 551 -21.86 6.78 -12.08
N SER A 552 -22.33 7.05 -10.86
CA SER A 552 -23.63 6.55 -10.37
C SER A 552 -24.81 7.08 -11.19
N CYS A 553 -24.78 8.34 -11.60
CA CYS A 553 -25.81 8.91 -12.49
C CYS A 553 -25.80 8.23 -13.87
N LEU A 554 -24.62 7.99 -14.46
CA LEU A 554 -24.45 7.21 -15.69
C LEU A 554 -24.88 5.73 -15.50
N GLY A 555 -24.76 5.19 -14.29
CA GLY A 555 -25.22 3.86 -13.92
C GLY A 555 -26.72 3.65 -14.17
N SER A 556 -27.56 4.59 -13.70
CA SER A 556 -29.03 4.53 -13.78
C SER A 556 -29.66 4.96 -15.12
N ILE A 557 -28.86 5.26 -16.15
CA ILE A 557 -29.37 5.65 -17.47
C ILE A 557 -29.67 4.40 -18.33
N ASP A 558 -30.83 4.40 -19.01
CA ASP A 558 -31.28 3.33 -19.91
C ASP A 558 -30.45 3.32 -21.21
N LYS A 559 -29.24 2.75 -21.14
CA LYS A 559 -28.28 2.62 -22.25
C LYS A 559 -28.76 1.68 -23.37
N ALA A 560 -29.82 0.90 -23.14
CA ALA A 560 -30.46 0.13 -24.20
C ALA A 560 -31.34 1.00 -25.11
N ARG A 561 -31.61 2.26 -24.72
CA ARG A 561 -32.40 3.24 -25.46
C ARG A 561 -31.75 4.60 -25.66
N ARG A 562 -30.67 4.90 -24.93
CA ARG A 562 -29.93 6.17 -25.01
C ARG A 562 -28.47 5.92 -25.34
N ASN A 563 -27.94 6.65 -26.33
CA ASN A 563 -26.52 6.68 -26.63
C ASN A 563 -25.79 7.57 -25.62
N VAL A 564 -24.93 6.95 -24.79
CA VAL A 564 -24.21 7.62 -23.69
C VAL A 564 -22.72 7.68 -24.00
N LEU A 565 -22.19 8.90 -24.13
CA LEU A 565 -20.78 9.17 -24.44
C LEU A 565 -20.10 9.95 -23.30
N THR A 566 -18.81 9.71 -23.04
CA THR A 566 -18.01 10.53 -22.10
C THR A 566 -16.73 11.06 -22.73
N VAL A 567 -16.16 12.13 -22.16
CA VAL A 567 -14.77 12.54 -22.38
C VAL A 567 -14.09 12.87 -21.04
N GLU A 568 -12.97 12.22 -20.75
CA GLU A 568 -12.39 12.13 -19.39
C GLU A 568 -10.85 12.15 -19.41
N ASP A 569 -10.19 12.55 -18.32
CA ASP A 569 -8.72 12.67 -18.22
C ASP A 569 -8.17 12.26 -16.83
N PRO A 570 -7.85 10.97 -16.57
CA PRO A 570 -8.08 9.80 -17.43
C PRO A 570 -9.52 9.26 -17.30
N VAL A 571 -9.83 8.17 -18.01
CA VAL A 571 -11.01 7.35 -17.68
C VAL A 571 -10.68 6.54 -16.41
N GLU A 572 -11.44 6.73 -15.34
CA GLU A 572 -11.12 6.13 -14.03
C GLU A 572 -11.62 4.68 -13.91
N TYR A 573 -12.82 4.39 -14.39
CA TYR A 573 -13.39 3.04 -14.49
C TYR A 573 -14.16 2.86 -15.81
N GLN A 574 -14.29 1.61 -16.27
CA GLN A 574 -15.16 1.25 -17.39
C GLN A 574 -16.60 1.09 -16.93
N VAL A 575 -17.54 1.83 -17.53
CA VAL A 575 -18.98 1.77 -17.23
C VAL A 575 -19.68 0.95 -18.34
N PRO A 576 -20.27 -0.22 -18.02
CA PRO A 576 -20.96 -1.02 -19.03
C PRO A 576 -22.07 -0.25 -19.74
N GLY A 577 -22.07 -0.33 -21.08
CA GLY A 577 -23.02 0.36 -21.97
C GLY A 577 -22.74 1.86 -22.18
N VAL A 578 -21.55 2.34 -21.86
CA VAL A 578 -21.14 3.75 -22.07
C VAL A 578 -19.89 3.78 -22.95
N HIS A 579 -19.86 4.65 -23.96
CA HIS A 579 -18.68 4.82 -24.81
C HIS A 579 -17.79 5.93 -24.26
N GLN A 580 -16.71 5.55 -23.60
CA GLN A 580 -15.83 6.48 -22.88
C GLN A 580 -14.58 6.83 -23.70
N MET A 581 -14.28 8.12 -23.82
CA MET A 581 -13.13 8.63 -24.58
C MET A 581 -12.14 9.31 -23.64
N GLN A 582 -10.90 8.80 -23.59
CA GLN A 582 -9.85 9.47 -22.84
C GLN A 582 -9.23 10.62 -23.63
N VAL A 583 -8.97 11.73 -22.94
CA VAL A 583 -8.13 12.83 -23.42
C VAL A 583 -6.73 12.32 -23.77
N ASN A 584 -6.20 12.80 -24.90
CA ASN A 584 -4.85 12.48 -25.36
C ASN A 584 -4.22 13.71 -26.03
N ALA A 585 -3.60 14.55 -25.20
CA ALA A 585 -2.94 15.78 -25.65
C ALA A 585 -1.85 15.55 -26.70
N LYS A 586 -1.19 14.38 -26.72
CA LYS A 586 -0.12 14.05 -27.68
C LYS A 586 -0.60 14.02 -29.14
N ILE A 587 -1.88 13.75 -29.36
CA ILE A 587 -2.54 13.74 -30.69
C ILE A 587 -3.53 14.91 -30.86
N GLY A 588 -3.50 15.90 -29.95
CA GLY A 588 -4.43 17.03 -29.96
C GLY A 588 -5.85 16.72 -29.50
N LEU A 589 -6.12 15.52 -28.97
CA LEU A 589 -7.44 15.12 -28.47
C LEU A 589 -7.68 15.69 -27.06
N THR A 590 -8.03 16.98 -27.01
CA THR A 590 -8.49 17.70 -25.81
C THR A 590 -9.98 17.48 -25.53
N PHE A 591 -10.44 17.80 -24.31
CA PHE A 591 -11.87 17.91 -23.97
C PHE A 591 -12.70 18.68 -25.02
N ALA A 592 -12.21 19.85 -25.46
CA ALA A 592 -12.93 20.71 -26.41
C ALA A 592 -13.02 20.14 -27.84
N SER A 593 -12.05 19.30 -28.25
CA SER A 593 -12.15 18.52 -29.49
C SER A 593 -12.98 17.25 -29.32
N GLY A 594 -12.91 16.60 -28.16
CA GLY A 594 -13.68 15.41 -27.82
C GLY A 594 -15.18 15.72 -27.82
N LEU A 595 -15.61 16.72 -27.05
CA LEU A 595 -17.00 17.18 -26.99
C LEU A 595 -17.57 17.54 -28.38
N ARG A 596 -16.78 18.26 -29.21
CA ARG A 596 -17.17 18.58 -30.60
C ARG A 596 -17.37 17.31 -31.45
N THR A 597 -16.59 16.26 -31.21
CA THR A 597 -16.72 14.98 -31.91
C THR A 597 -17.90 14.17 -31.40
N MET A 598 -18.13 14.10 -30.08
CA MET A 598 -19.29 13.44 -29.46
C MET A 598 -20.61 14.02 -29.99
N LEU A 599 -20.71 15.34 -30.13
CA LEU A 599 -21.86 16.03 -30.75
C LEU A 599 -22.11 15.65 -32.24
N ARG A 600 -21.24 14.86 -32.88
CA ARG A 600 -21.42 14.29 -34.23
C ARG A 600 -21.55 12.76 -34.21
N GLN A 601 -21.86 12.16 -33.05
CA GLN A 601 -22.05 10.72 -32.87
C GLN A 601 -23.47 10.37 -32.40
N ASP A 602 -24.43 11.27 -32.63
CA ASP A 602 -25.85 11.14 -32.24
C ASP A 602 -26.08 10.78 -30.76
N PRO A 603 -25.58 11.58 -29.79
CA PRO A 603 -25.69 11.27 -28.37
C PRO A 603 -26.98 11.78 -27.72
N ASP A 604 -27.61 10.93 -26.92
CA ASP A 604 -28.67 11.34 -25.97
C ASP A 604 -28.07 11.93 -24.69
N VAL A 605 -26.91 11.43 -24.25
CA VAL A 605 -26.25 11.82 -23.01
C VAL A 605 -24.75 12.02 -23.24
N ILE A 606 -24.25 13.16 -22.76
CA ILE A 606 -22.83 13.53 -22.77
C ILE A 606 -22.37 13.75 -21.33
N MET A 607 -21.26 13.14 -20.94
CA MET A 607 -20.50 13.48 -19.73
C MET A 607 -19.15 14.08 -20.11
N VAL A 608 -18.71 15.10 -19.36
CA VAL A 608 -17.39 15.74 -19.47
C VAL A 608 -16.79 15.74 -18.07
N GLY A 609 -15.62 15.12 -17.92
CA GLY A 609 -14.87 15.00 -16.66
C GLY A 609 -14.20 16.30 -16.20
#